data_AF-A0A7C6FK74-F1
#
_entry.id   AF-A0A7C6FK74-F1
#
_cell.length_a   1.000
_cell.length_b   1.000
_cell.length_c   1.000
_cell.angle_alpha   90.00
_cell.angle_beta   90.00
_cell.angle_gamma   90.00
#
_symmetry.space_group_name_H-M   'P 1'
#
loop_
_entity.id
_entity.type
_entity.pdbx_description
1 polymer ?
#
loop_
_entity_poly.entity_id
_entity_poly.type
_entity_poly.pdbx_seq_one_letter_code
_entity_poly.pdbx_strand_id
1 'polypeptide(L)'
;KANVANPARANSQFDPYFTAFVTQIGAALEIPKEELMLHYDSSYSAARAAMLQAWRFYSQRRWWLVSDFCQPTRALVIDEAVARGMISLPGYNDPAKRRAYLNALWIGPARGAIDELKEANAAGKRIDIGVSNESMEAAAMSGEPWSDIYAQRLIEINRRKADGIYTVPKNQVPETTAGVDDDERL
;
A
#
# COMPACT_ATOMS: atom_id res chain seq x y z
N LYS A 1 12.91 20.31 63.40
CA LYS A 1 11.74 20.89 62.72
C LYS A 1 11.39 19.98 61.55
N ALA A 2 10.20 19.39 61.52
CA ALA A 2 9.76 18.54 60.41
C ALA A 2 9.41 19.43 59.21
N ASN A 3 9.98 19.14 58.04
CA ASN A 3 9.56 19.76 56.78
C ASN A 3 8.23 19.13 56.38
N VAL A 4 7.14 19.88 56.53
CA VAL A 4 5.81 19.49 56.05
C VAL A 4 5.87 19.44 54.52
N ALA A 5 5.50 18.29 53.95
CA ALA A 5 5.48 18.08 52.51
C ALA A 5 4.62 19.16 51.84
N ASN A 6 5.19 19.89 50.89
CA ASN A 6 4.47 20.88 50.09
C ASN A 6 3.62 20.15 49.02
N PRO A 7 2.28 20.13 49.12
CA PRO A 7 1.41 19.38 48.22
C PRO A 7 1.24 20.03 46.84
N ALA A 8 1.74 21.26 46.65
CA ALA A 8 1.71 21.95 45.36
C ALA A 8 2.82 21.43 44.44
N ARG A 9 2.67 20.22 43.91
CA ARG A 9 3.49 19.76 42.78
C ARG A 9 2.92 20.32 41.48
N ALA A 10 3.37 21.51 41.08
CA ALA A 10 3.29 21.92 39.69
C ALA A 10 4.14 20.94 38.86
N ASN A 11 3.50 19.91 38.31
CA ASN A 11 4.13 18.79 37.60
C ASN A 11 4.56 19.17 36.17
N SER A 12 5.19 20.34 35.99
CA SER A 12 5.73 20.76 34.69
C SER A 12 6.78 19.79 34.14
N GLN A 13 7.37 18.96 35.02
CA GLN A 13 8.37 17.95 34.67
C GLN A 13 7.78 16.57 34.37
N PHE A 14 6.46 16.38 34.55
CA PHE A 14 5.84 15.07 34.28
C PHE A 14 5.87 14.72 32.79
N ASP A 15 5.52 15.68 31.93
CA ASP A 15 5.44 15.43 30.49
C ASP A 15 6.80 15.07 29.85
N PRO A 16 7.92 15.77 30.15
CA PRO A 16 9.24 15.34 29.70
C PRO A 16 9.64 13.95 30.23
N TYR A 17 9.32 13.66 31.50
CA TYR A 17 9.60 12.35 32.10
C TYR A 17 8.83 11.23 31.39
N PHE A 18 7.51 11.40 31.23
CA PHE A 18 6.66 10.41 30.57
C PHE A 18 7.06 10.20 29.11
N THR A 19 7.33 11.29 28.38
CA THR A 19 7.80 11.23 26.98
C THR A 19 9.11 10.47 26.84
N ALA A 20 10.05 10.59 27.79
CA ALA A 20 11.29 9.82 27.78
C ALA A 20 11.03 8.31 27.92
N PHE A 21 10.10 7.91 28.80
CA PHE A 21 9.68 6.50 28.93
C PHE A 21 9.03 5.97 27.66
N VAL A 22 8.08 6.72 27.08
CA VAL A 22 7.43 6.32 25.83
C VAL A 22 8.45 6.18 24.69
N THR A 23 9.46 7.05 24.65
CA THR A 23 10.55 6.96 23.66
C THR A 23 11.35 5.67 23.81
N GLN A 24 11.69 5.26 25.04
CA GLN A 24 12.40 4.01 25.30
C GLN A 24 11.54 2.78 24.96
N ILE A 25 10.24 2.81 25.30
CA ILE A 25 9.29 1.77 24.94
C ILE A 25 9.18 1.66 23.42
N GLY A 26 9.06 2.78 22.72
CA GLY A 26 9.01 2.83 21.26
C GLY A 26 10.26 2.27 20.60
N ALA A 27 11.43 2.60 21.12
CA ALA A 27 12.69 2.00 20.65
C ALA A 27 12.73 0.48 20.83
N ALA A 28 12.21 -0.05 21.95
CA ALA A 28 12.15 -1.49 22.20
C ALA A 28 11.11 -2.22 21.32
N LEU A 29 10.02 -1.55 20.95
CA LEU A 29 8.96 -2.09 20.11
C LEU A 29 9.17 -1.86 18.61
N GLU A 30 10.19 -1.09 18.23
CA GLU A 30 10.41 -0.58 16.87
C GLU A 30 9.26 0.32 16.35
N ILE A 31 8.54 0.97 17.25
CA ILE A 31 7.43 1.88 16.93
C ILE A 31 7.80 3.29 17.43
N PRO A 32 7.81 4.32 16.55
CA PRO A 32 8.07 5.69 16.96
C PRO A 32 7.10 6.19 18.04
N LYS A 33 7.57 7.13 18.88
CA LYS A 33 6.75 7.69 19.97
C LYS A 33 5.52 8.43 19.44
N GLU A 34 5.64 9.04 18.27
CA GLU A 34 4.58 9.79 17.59
C GLU A 34 3.42 8.86 17.25
N GLU A 35 3.71 7.68 16.71
CA GLU A 35 2.74 6.62 16.43
C GLU A 35 2.17 5.98 17.69
N LEU A 36 2.98 5.79 18.74
CA LEU A 36 2.49 5.24 20.01
C LEU A 36 1.48 6.18 20.70
N MET A 37 1.73 7.49 20.64
CA MET A 37 0.89 8.50 21.28
C MET A 37 -0.16 9.10 20.35
N LEU A 38 -0.11 8.79 19.05
CA LEU A 38 -0.91 9.42 18.00
C LEU A 38 -0.84 10.96 18.05
N HIS A 39 0.35 11.49 18.38
CA HIS A 39 0.58 12.91 18.56
C HIS A 39 1.81 13.35 17.78
N TYR A 40 1.62 14.32 16.87
CA TYR A 40 2.63 14.78 15.94
C TYR A 40 2.84 16.30 16.08
N ASP A 41 3.85 16.69 16.85
CA ASP A 41 4.28 18.09 17.00
C ASP A 41 5.60 18.38 16.25
N SER A 42 6.05 17.40 15.45
CA SER A 42 7.31 17.47 14.71
C SER A 42 7.13 18.05 13.30
N SER A 43 8.24 18.41 12.65
CA SER A 43 8.20 18.87 11.26
C SER A 43 7.68 17.79 10.31
N TYR A 44 7.18 18.19 9.13
CA TYR A 44 6.69 17.28 8.09
C TYR A 44 7.67 16.13 7.79
N SER A 45 8.98 16.42 7.71
CA SER A 45 9.99 15.40 7.44
C SER A 45 10.16 14.40 8.59
N ALA A 46 10.08 14.84 9.84
CA ALA A 46 10.14 13.99 11.01
C ALA A 46 8.90 13.10 11.14
N ALA A 47 7.70 13.67 10.97
CA ALA A 47 6.45 12.91 10.94
C ALA A 47 6.45 11.87 9.80
N ARG A 48 6.97 12.23 8.62
CA ARG A 48 7.13 11.27 7.50
C ARG A 48 8.10 10.14 7.82
N ALA A 49 9.23 10.45 8.47
CA ALA A 49 10.19 9.43 8.87
C ALA A 49 9.60 8.47 9.90
N ALA A 50 8.86 8.98 10.89
CA ALA A 50 8.16 8.17 11.89
C ALA A 50 7.13 7.24 11.23
N MET A 51 6.24 7.78 10.40
CA MET A 51 5.24 6.99 9.66
C MET A 51 5.88 5.89 8.81
N LEU A 52 6.97 6.20 8.10
CA LEU A 52 7.69 5.20 7.29
C LEU A 52 8.38 4.12 8.13
N GLN A 53 8.92 4.46 9.29
CA GLN A 53 9.52 3.49 10.20
C GLN A 53 8.45 2.55 10.77
N ALA A 54 7.34 3.10 11.23
CA ALA A 54 6.20 2.30 11.70
C ALA A 54 5.65 1.39 10.59
N TRP A 55 5.57 1.90 9.36
CA TRP A 55 5.11 1.12 8.20
C TRP A 55 6.00 -0.11 7.91
N ARG A 56 7.31 -0.02 8.13
CA ARG A 56 8.21 -1.17 8.00
C ARG A 56 7.85 -2.26 9.00
N PHE A 57 7.62 -1.89 10.26
CA PHE A 57 7.18 -2.82 11.30
C PHE A 57 5.83 -3.47 10.94
N TYR A 58 4.83 -2.68 10.53
CA TYR A 58 3.52 -3.21 10.13
C TYR A 58 3.61 -4.14 8.92
N SER A 59 4.43 -3.79 7.94
CA SER A 59 4.63 -4.63 6.75
C SER A 59 5.33 -5.94 7.08
N GLN A 60 6.30 -5.94 7.99
CA GLN A 60 6.94 -7.16 8.48
C GLN A 60 5.95 -8.09 9.18
N ARG A 61 5.12 -7.54 10.08
CA ARG A 61 4.06 -8.31 10.77
C ARG A 61 3.04 -8.89 9.79
N ARG A 62 2.62 -8.13 8.78
CA ARG A 62 1.74 -8.63 7.72
C ARG A 62 2.40 -9.73 6.90
N TRP A 63 3.69 -9.59 6.57
CA TRP A 63 4.41 -10.62 5.83
C TRP A 63 4.48 -11.93 6.62
N TRP A 64 4.67 -11.91 7.94
CA TRP A 64 4.58 -13.11 8.78
C TRP A 64 3.20 -13.76 8.70
N LEU A 65 2.12 -12.99 8.86
CA LEU A 65 0.76 -13.53 8.73
C LEU A 65 0.54 -14.14 7.34
N VAL A 66 1.05 -13.50 6.30
CA VAL A 66 0.94 -13.98 4.92
C VAL A 66 1.69 -15.30 4.73
N SER A 67 2.95 -15.36 5.17
CA SER A 67 3.81 -16.53 5.02
C SER A 67 3.34 -17.72 5.86
N ASP A 68 2.90 -17.47 7.09
CA ASP A 68 2.61 -18.53 8.06
C ASP A 68 1.16 -19.02 7.99
N PHE A 69 0.22 -18.15 7.58
CA PHE A 69 -1.21 -18.46 7.60
C PHE A 69 -1.86 -18.35 6.22
N CYS A 70 -1.80 -17.17 5.59
CA CYS A 70 -2.59 -16.92 4.38
C CYS A 70 -2.15 -17.79 3.20
N GLN A 71 -0.86 -17.80 2.90
CA GLN A 71 -0.31 -18.53 1.75
C GLN A 71 -0.42 -20.06 1.92
N PRO A 72 -0.10 -20.66 3.08
CA PRO A 72 -0.29 -22.10 3.29
C PRO A 72 -1.76 -22.51 3.24
N THR A 73 -2.66 -21.73 3.84
CA THR A 73 -4.10 -22.02 3.82
C THR A 73 -4.65 -21.99 2.40
N ARG A 74 -4.28 -20.97 1.60
CA ARG A 74 -4.65 -20.90 0.19
C ARG A 74 -4.13 -22.09 -0.59
N ALA A 75 -2.88 -22.49 -0.36
CA ALA A 75 -2.28 -23.65 -1.03
C ALA A 75 -3.09 -24.92 -0.76
N LEU A 76 -3.39 -25.20 0.51
CA LEU A 76 -4.16 -26.38 0.91
C LEU A 76 -5.55 -26.42 0.27
N VAL A 77 -6.26 -25.29 0.23
CA VAL A 77 -7.59 -25.21 -0.38
C VAL A 77 -7.54 -25.52 -1.88
N ILE A 78 -6.54 -24.99 -2.59
CA ILE A 78 -6.39 -25.24 -4.04
C ILE A 78 -5.91 -26.67 -4.29
N ASP A 79 -4.97 -27.18 -3.50
CA ASP A 79 -4.49 -28.57 -3.58
C ASP A 79 -5.67 -29.56 -3.45
N GLU A 80 -6.54 -29.34 -2.45
CA GLU A 80 -7.71 -30.17 -2.21
C GLU A 80 -8.72 -30.07 -3.36
N ALA A 81 -8.98 -28.86 -3.87
CA ALA A 81 -9.89 -28.65 -4.99
C ALA A 81 -9.41 -29.35 -6.27
N VAL A 82 -8.10 -29.37 -6.52
CA VAL A 82 -7.50 -30.11 -7.63
C VAL A 82 -7.58 -31.63 -7.38
N ALA A 83 -7.24 -32.09 -6.17
CA ALA A 83 -7.26 -33.51 -5.82
C ALA A 83 -8.68 -34.13 -5.94
N ARG A 84 -9.72 -33.35 -5.59
CA ARG A 84 -11.13 -33.74 -5.76
C ARG A 84 -11.65 -33.64 -7.19
N GLY A 85 -10.88 -33.05 -8.10
CA GLY A 85 -11.31 -32.79 -9.47
C GLY A 85 -12.33 -31.65 -9.61
N MET A 86 -12.45 -30.76 -8.62
CA MET A 86 -13.32 -29.58 -8.71
C MET A 86 -12.72 -28.51 -9.65
N ILE A 87 -11.40 -28.42 -9.71
CA ILE A 87 -10.65 -27.50 -10.57
C ILE A 87 -9.63 -28.31 -11.38
N SER A 88 -9.64 -28.13 -12.70
CA SER A 88 -8.64 -28.73 -13.58
C SER A 88 -7.52 -27.74 -13.87
N LEU A 89 -6.32 -28.01 -13.35
CA LEU A 89 -5.12 -27.21 -13.57
C LEU A 89 -4.07 -28.05 -14.33
N PRO A 90 -3.85 -27.78 -15.63
CA PRO A 90 -2.91 -28.57 -16.44
C PRO A 90 -1.48 -28.54 -15.89
N GLY A 91 -0.93 -29.73 -15.61
CA GLY A 91 0.43 -29.86 -15.11
C GLY A 91 0.60 -29.40 -13.66
N TYR A 92 -0.46 -29.36 -12.85
CA TYR A 92 -0.39 -28.98 -11.43
C TYR A 92 0.55 -29.86 -10.58
N ASN A 93 0.83 -31.09 -11.02
CA ASN A 93 1.78 -31.98 -10.36
C ASN A 93 3.24 -31.51 -10.48
N ASP A 94 3.55 -30.62 -11.44
CA ASP A 94 4.87 -30.00 -11.56
C ASP A 94 5.02 -28.89 -10.49
N PRO A 95 6.03 -28.98 -9.59
CA PRO A 95 6.24 -27.98 -8.54
C PRO A 95 6.36 -26.54 -9.05
N ALA A 96 6.95 -26.33 -10.24
CA ALA A 96 7.10 -25.00 -10.81
C ALA A 96 5.76 -24.39 -11.22
N LYS A 97 4.93 -25.19 -11.91
CA LYS A 97 3.58 -24.77 -12.33
C LYS A 97 2.65 -24.63 -11.14
N ARG A 98 2.71 -25.55 -10.18
CA ARG A 98 1.97 -25.43 -8.92
C ARG A 98 2.25 -24.10 -8.23
N ARG A 99 3.52 -23.73 -8.11
CA ARG A 99 3.91 -22.44 -7.50
C ARG A 99 3.37 -21.24 -8.29
N ALA A 100 3.33 -21.32 -9.61
CA ALA A 100 2.73 -20.27 -10.45
C ALA A 100 1.21 -20.15 -10.24
N TYR A 101 0.49 -21.28 -10.19
CA TYR A 101 -0.96 -21.30 -9.92
C TYR A 101 -1.31 -20.83 -8.51
N LEU A 102 -0.46 -21.14 -7.53
CA LEU A 102 -0.63 -20.74 -6.14
C LEU A 102 -0.17 -19.31 -5.86
N ASN A 103 0.47 -18.64 -6.83
CA ASN A 103 0.93 -17.28 -6.65
C ASN A 103 -0.25 -16.35 -6.33
N ALA A 104 -0.08 -15.54 -5.30
CA ALA A 104 -1.10 -14.62 -4.83
C ALA A 104 -0.44 -13.36 -4.27
N LEU A 105 -1.07 -12.22 -4.55
CA LEU A 105 -0.72 -10.95 -3.93
C LEU A 105 -1.67 -10.71 -2.76
N TRP A 106 -1.11 -10.58 -1.56
CA TRP A 106 -1.86 -10.31 -0.34
C TRP A 106 -1.84 -8.81 -0.06
N ILE A 107 -2.89 -8.13 -0.51
CA ILE A 107 -3.02 -6.68 -0.38
C ILE A 107 -3.64 -6.36 0.98
N GLY A 108 -2.95 -5.55 1.77
CA GLY A 108 -3.48 -5.00 3.01
C GLY A 108 -3.91 -3.54 2.84
N PRO A 109 -4.29 -2.85 3.92
CA PRO A 109 -4.65 -1.44 3.85
C PRO A 109 -3.47 -0.61 3.30
N ALA A 110 -3.79 0.48 2.63
CA ALA A 110 -2.79 1.42 2.14
C ALA A 110 -1.98 2.04 3.29
N ARG A 111 -0.74 2.43 3.01
CA ARG A 111 0.15 3.07 4.01
C ARG A 111 -0.30 4.49 4.41
N GLY A 112 -1.16 5.11 3.61
CA GLY A 112 -1.48 6.54 3.68
C GLY A 112 -0.40 7.42 3.04
N ALA A 113 -0.71 8.70 2.86
CA ALA A 113 0.23 9.69 2.35
C ALA A 113 0.08 10.98 3.15
N ILE A 114 1.20 11.61 3.52
CA ILE A 114 1.17 12.93 4.14
C ILE A 114 0.98 14.02 3.07
N ASP A 115 1.53 13.81 1.88
CA ASP A 115 1.32 14.67 0.69
C ASP A 115 0.97 13.77 -0.51
N GLU A 116 -0.32 13.66 -0.80
CA GLU A 116 -0.85 12.76 -1.84
C GLU A 116 -0.30 13.10 -3.22
N LEU A 117 -0.14 14.38 -3.54
CA LEU A 117 0.34 14.81 -4.85
C LEU A 117 1.80 14.42 -5.06
N LYS A 118 2.66 14.63 -4.05
CA LYS A 118 4.07 14.23 -4.14
C LYS A 118 4.22 12.71 -4.24
N GLU A 119 3.46 11.95 -3.46
CA GLU A 119 3.54 10.48 -3.49
C GLU A 119 3.00 9.90 -4.80
N ALA A 120 1.94 10.49 -5.37
CA ALA A 120 1.41 10.11 -6.68
C ALA A 120 2.42 10.40 -7.82
N ASN A 121 3.07 11.57 -7.81
CA ASN A 121 4.11 11.89 -8.77
C ASN A 121 5.32 10.96 -8.63
N ALA A 122 5.70 10.61 -7.39
CA ALA A 122 6.75 9.64 -7.13
C ALA A 122 6.38 8.23 -7.61
N ALA A 123 5.11 7.82 -7.49
CA ALA A 123 4.60 6.55 -8.00
C ALA A 123 4.69 6.49 -9.53
N GLY A 124 4.22 7.53 -10.22
CA GLY A 124 4.38 7.66 -11.67
C GLY A 124 5.85 7.54 -12.10
N LYS A 125 6.74 8.28 -11.41
CA LYS A 125 8.17 8.22 -11.72
C LYS A 125 8.78 6.83 -11.48
N ARG A 126 8.33 6.08 -10.48
CA ARG A 126 8.80 4.70 -10.22
C ARG A 126 8.39 3.73 -11.31
N ILE A 127 7.19 3.89 -11.86
CA ILE A 127 6.72 3.11 -13.02
C ILE A 127 7.56 3.47 -14.25
N ASP A 128 7.75 4.78 -14.52
CA ASP A 128 8.50 5.25 -15.69
C ASP A 128 9.95 4.75 -15.72
N ILE A 129 10.62 4.68 -14.57
CA ILE A 129 12.01 4.18 -14.47
C ILE A 129 12.10 2.65 -14.35
N GLY A 130 10.97 1.94 -14.35
CA GLY A 130 10.92 0.47 -14.32
C GLY A 130 11.25 -0.17 -12.98
N VAL A 131 11.18 0.56 -11.86
CA VAL A 131 11.40 0.00 -10.51
C VAL A 131 10.09 -0.44 -9.84
N SER A 132 8.94 -0.13 -10.44
CA SER A 132 7.61 -0.49 -9.97
C SER A 132 6.66 -0.70 -11.16
N ASN A 133 5.43 -1.10 -10.88
CA ASN A 133 4.36 -1.27 -11.85
C ASN A 133 3.01 -0.81 -11.25
N GLU A 134 1.99 -0.72 -12.08
CA GLU A 134 0.67 -0.22 -11.70
C GLU A 134 0.01 -1.10 -10.62
N SER A 135 0.25 -2.41 -10.64
CA SER A 135 -0.28 -3.33 -9.63
C SER A 135 0.31 -3.07 -8.25
N MET A 136 1.63 -2.86 -8.17
CA MET A 136 2.34 -2.56 -6.93
C MET A 136 1.98 -1.17 -6.40
N GLU A 137 1.95 -0.16 -7.26
CA GLU A 137 1.61 1.21 -6.85
C GLU A 137 0.13 1.33 -6.45
N ALA A 138 -0.79 0.69 -7.17
CA ALA A 138 -2.21 0.66 -6.80
C ALA A 138 -2.40 0.01 -5.41
N ALA A 139 -1.84 -1.18 -5.20
CA ALA A 139 -1.91 -1.87 -3.92
C ALA A 139 -1.31 -1.03 -2.78
N ALA A 140 -0.23 -0.30 -3.03
CA ALA A 140 0.42 0.55 -2.03
C ALA A 140 -0.37 1.83 -1.71
N MET A 141 -1.06 2.42 -2.69
CA MET A 141 -1.76 3.70 -2.57
C MET A 141 -3.22 3.55 -2.12
N SER A 142 -3.99 2.64 -2.70
CA SER A 142 -5.40 2.46 -2.39
C SER A 142 -5.69 1.23 -1.52
N GLY A 143 -4.77 0.27 -1.47
CA GLY A 143 -5.04 -1.03 -0.84
C GLY A 143 -5.97 -1.90 -1.68
N GLU A 144 -6.11 -1.59 -2.97
CA GLU A 144 -6.93 -2.35 -3.92
C GLU A 144 -6.06 -2.90 -5.06
N PRO A 145 -6.42 -4.06 -5.64
CA PRO A 145 -5.74 -4.57 -6.82
C PRO A 145 -6.00 -3.67 -8.03
N TRP A 146 -4.97 -3.48 -8.85
CA TRP A 146 -5.06 -2.64 -10.04
C TRP A 146 -6.13 -3.10 -11.05
N SER A 147 -6.35 -4.41 -11.17
CA SER A 147 -7.36 -4.98 -12.07
C SER A 147 -8.75 -4.44 -11.80
N ASP A 148 -9.10 -4.26 -10.53
CA ASP A 148 -10.43 -3.87 -10.10
C ASP A 148 -10.61 -2.37 -10.33
N ILE A 149 -9.59 -1.57 -9.99
CA ILE A 149 -9.53 -0.13 -10.32
C ILE A 149 -9.65 0.07 -11.83
N TYR A 150 -8.92 -0.71 -12.63
CA TYR A 150 -8.93 -0.62 -14.08
C TYR A 150 -10.31 -0.97 -14.66
N ALA A 151 -10.91 -2.08 -14.22
CA ALA A 151 -12.23 -2.51 -14.65
C ALA A 151 -13.29 -1.45 -14.32
N GLN A 152 -13.26 -0.91 -13.10
CA GLN A 152 -14.16 0.16 -12.67
C GLN A 152 -13.97 1.44 -13.50
N ARG A 153 -12.71 1.84 -13.74
CA ARG A 153 -12.39 3.00 -14.59
C ARG A 153 -12.92 2.84 -16.01
N LEU A 154 -12.86 1.65 -16.59
CA LEU A 154 -13.38 1.39 -17.94
C LEU A 154 -14.90 1.64 -17.99
N ILE A 155 -15.64 1.16 -16.99
CA ILE A 155 -17.08 1.38 -16.87
C ILE A 155 -17.39 2.88 -16.75
N GLU A 156 -16.67 3.59 -15.89
CA GLU A 156 -16.87 5.03 -15.67
C GLU A 156 -16.59 5.85 -16.93
N ILE A 157 -15.52 5.53 -17.65
CA ILE A 157 -15.16 6.20 -18.90
C ILE A 157 -16.25 5.97 -19.95
N ASN A 158 -16.72 4.74 -20.12
CA ASN A 158 -17.76 4.43 -21.09
C ASN A 158 -19.09 5.12 -20.76
N ARG A 159 -19.46 5.21 -19.48
CA ARG A 159 -20.64 5.99 -19.03
C ARG A 159 -20.47 7.47 -19.34
N ARG A 160 -19.33 8.08 -18.98
CA ARG A 160 -19.06 9.49 -19.28
C ARG A 160 -19.08 9.80 -20.77
N LYS A 161 -18.64 8.86 -21.61
CA LYS A 161 -18.72 8.98 -23.08
C LYS A 161 -20.16 8.92 -23.56
N ALA A 162 -20.97 8.00 -23.04
CA ALA A 162 -22.39 7.90 -23.36
C ALA A 162 -23.18 9.16 -22.94
N ASP A 163 -22.82 9.75 -21.80
CA ASP A 163 -23.43 10.97 -21.26
C ASP A 163 -22.88 12.26 -21.92
N GLY A 164 -21.89 12.16 -22.81
CA GLY A 164 -21.30 13.31 -23.50
C GLY A 164 -20.41 14.22 -22.63
N ILE A 165 -20.06 13.80 -21.41
CA ILE A 165 -19.29 14.59 -20.42
C ILE A 165 -17.82 14.13 -20.30
N TYR A 166 -17.39 13.17 -21.12
CA TYR A 166 -16.02 12.65 -21.05
C TYR A 166 -15.00 13.71 -21.48
N THR A 167 -13.99 13.94 -20.64
CA THR A 167 -12.85 14.81 -20.92
C THR A 167 -11.56 14.00 -20.83
N VAL A 168 -10.63 14.24 -21.77
CA VAL A 168 -9.33 13.58 -21.77
C VAL A 168 -8.46 14.18 -20.65
N PRO A 169 -7.80 13.37 -19.81
CA PRO A 169 -6.90 13.87 -18.78
C PRO A 169 -5.79 14.76 -19.38
N LYS A 170 -5.56 15.93 -18.77
CA LYS A 170 -4.64 16.98 -19.29
C LYS A 170 -3.18 16.53 -19.54
N ASN A 171 -2.73 15.42 -18.95
CA ASN A 171 -1.37 14.90 -19.09
C ASN A 171 -1.24 13.73 -20.08
N GLN A 172 -2.33 13.35 -20.77
CA GLN A 172 -2.29 12.40 -21.87
C GLN A 172 -2.70 13.18 -23.12
N VAL A 173 -1.72 13.76 -23.81
CA VAL A 173 -1.96 14.22 -25.19
C VAL A 173 -2.28 12.95 -25.98
N PRO A 174 -3.45 12.84 -26.63
CA PRO A 174 -3.72 11.70 -27.48
C PRO A 174 -2.68 11.70 -28.59
N GLU A 175 -1.96 10.59 -28.77
CA GLU A 175 -1.26 10.35 -30.03
C GLU A 175 -2.30 10.49 -31.13
N THR A 176 -2.15 11.54 -31.92
CA THR A 176 -2.96 11.80 -33.10
C THR A 176 -2.98 10.52 -33.91
N THR A 177 -4.15 9.96 -34.14
CA THR A 177 -4.37 8.87 -35.08
C THR A 177 -3.67 9.25 -36.37
N ALA A 178 -2.56 8.57 -36.70
CA ALA A 178 -1.97 8.64 -38.01
C ALA A 178 -3.08 8.23 -38.99
N GLY A 179 -3.57 9.20 -39.75
CA GLY A 179 -4.41 8.91 -40.90
C GLY A 179 -3.64 7.92 -41.75
N VAL A 180 -4.23 6.75 -41.96
CA VAL A 180 -3.87 5.93 -43.10
C VAL A 180 -4.38 6.75 -44.29
N ASP A 181 -3.48 7.56 -44.87
CA ASP A 181 -3.66 8.10 -46.21
C ASP A 181 -3.63 6.91 -47.17
N ASP A 182 -4.81 6.30 -47.37
CA ASP A 182 -5.11 5.51 -48.55
C ASP A 182 -5.26 6.49 -49.72
N ASP A 183 -4.14 7.02 -50.22
CA ASP A 183 -4.10 7.53 -51.59
C ASP A 183 -2.68 7.55 -52.14
N GLU A 184 -2.58 7.27 -53.45
CA GLU A 184 -1.39 7.21 -54.30
C GLU A 184 -0.50 5.93 -54.25
N ARG A 185 -0.84 4.95 -55.10
CA ARG A 185 -0.17 4.78 -56.42
C ARG A 185 -0.65 3.52 -57.17
N LEU A 186 -1.26 3.81 -58.33
CA LEU A 186 -1.25 3.12 -59.64
C LEU A 186 -0.82 1.65 -59.68
#